data_AF-A0A5F2HWD3-F1
#
_entry.id   AF-A0A5F2HWD3-F1
#
_cell.length_a   1.000
_cell.length_b   1.000
_cell.length_c   1.000
_cell.angle_alpha   90.00
_cell.angle_beta   90.00
_cell.angle_gamma   90.00
#
_symmetry.space_group_name_H-M   'P 1'
#
loop_
_entity.id
_entity.type
_entity.pdbx_description
1 polymer ?
#
loop_
_entity_poly.entity_id
_entity_poly.type
_entity_poly.pdbx_seq_one_letter_code
_entity_poly.pdbx_strand_id
1 'polypeptide(L)'
;AVTAVTVQTHAAVERIEQMPPELVVAQMKAAFAANQVAAVKIGMLGTAAAIEAVGSVLASNRQASVVLDPVLASTSGRLLLEDDAIGALRRDLMPVCRLVTPNLLELAELTGSAPAPDE
;
A
#
# COMPACT_ATOMS: atom_id res chain seq x y z
N ALA A 1 -0.56 -10.80 -0.03
CA ALA A 1 -1.73 -10.93 0.87
C ALA A 1 -2.87 -10.11 0.30
N VAL A 2 -4.10 -10.51 0.54
CA VAL A 2 -5.29 -9.72 0.21
C VAL A 2 -5.51 -8.69 1.32
N THR A 3 -5.53 -7.41 0.97
CA THR A 3 -5.64 -6.27 1.89
C THR A 3 -7.04 -5.70 1.94
N ALA A 4 -7.77 -5.79 0.83
CA ALA A 4 -9.18 -5.44 0.74
C ALA A 4 -9.85 -6.23 -0.39
N VAL A 5 -11.18 -6.29 -0.35
CA VAL A 5 -12.03 -6.73 -1.45
C VAL A 5 -12.81 -5.53 -1.97
N THR A 6 -12.72 -5.25 -3.27
CA THR A 6 -13.41 -4.14 -3.91
C THR A 6 -14.58 -4.65 -4.74
N VAL A 7 -15.75 -4.04 -4.60
CA VAL A 7 -16.82 -4.09 -5.60
C VAL A 7 -16.56 -2.93 -6.55
N GLN A 8 -16.09 -3.24 -7.75
CA GLN A 8 -15.67 -2.23 -8.73
C GLN A 8 -16.03 -2.65 -10.15
N THR A 9 -16.26 -1.64 -10.99
CA THR A 9 -16.38 -1.75 -12.43
C THR A 9 -15.25 -0.97 -13.10
N HIS A 10 -15.20 -0.95 -14.43
CA HIS A 10 -14.26 -0.09 -15.17
C HIS A 10 -14.49 1.41 -14.93
N ALA A 11 -15.67 1.81 -14.43
CA ALA A 11 -16.05 3.21 -14.25
C ALA A 11 -15.96 3.69 -12.79
N ALA A 12 -16.18 2.81 -11.81
CA ALA A 12 -16.27 3.22 -10.41
C ALA A 12 -15.92 2.10 -9.42
N VAL A 13 -15.48 2.52 -8.23
CA VAL A 13 -15.41 1.68 -7.03
C VAL A 13 -16.66 1.94 -6.18
N GLU A 14 -17.51 0.93 -6.04
CA GLU A 14 -18.80 1.02 -5.34
C GLU A 14 -18.66 0.71 -3.85
N ARG A 15 -17.85 -0.29 -3.51
CA ARG A 15 -17.64 -0.72 -2.12
C ARG A 15 -16.23 -1.23 -1.92
N ILE A 16 -15.70 -1.03 -0.71
CA ILE A 16 -14.40 -1.55 -0.29
C ILE A 16 -14.62 -2.22 1.07
N GLU A 17 -14.26 -3.49 1.14
CA GLU A 17 -14.23 -4.24 2.39
C GLU A 17 -12.78 -4.47 2.79
N GLN A 18 -12.36 -3.81 3.86
CA GLN A 18 -11.00 -3.93 4.38
C GLN A 18 -10.79 -5.28 5.04
N MET A 19 -9.64 -5.89 4.81
CA MET A 19 -9.23 -7.08 5.55
C MET A 19 -8.74 -6.67 6.95
N PRO A 20 -9.13 -7.37 8.02
CA PRO A 20 -8.54 -7.16 9.34
C PRO A 20 -7.00 -7.25 9.28
N PRO A 21 -6.24 -6.28 9.85
CA PRO A 21 -4.78 -6.24 9.74
C PRO A 21 -4.09 -7.53 10.20
N GLU A 22 -4.61 -8.18 11.23
CA GLU A 22 -4.11 -9.46 11.74
C GLU A 22 -4.22 -10.59 10.70
N LEU A 23 -5.26 -10.58 9.87
CA LEU A 23 -5.39 -11.53 8.76
C LEU A 23 -4.45 -11.19 7.61
N VAL A 24 -4.15 -9.91 7.37
CA VAL A 24 -3.11 -9.51 6.40
C VAL A 24 -1.74 -10.04 6.85
N VAL A 25 -1.39 -9.87 8.13
CA VAL A 25 -0.17 -10.42 8.73
C VAL A 25 -0.10 -11.94 8.60
N ALA A 26 -1.18 -12.63 8.96
CA ALA A 26 -1.24 -14.10 8.90
C ALA A 26 -1.00 -14.61 7.46
N GLN A 27 -1.64 -13.99 6.46
CA GLN A 27 -1.44 -14.30 5.05
C GLN A 27 0.01 -14.10 4.60
N MET A 28 0.64 -12.97 4.97
CA MET A 28 2.03 -12.70 4.60
C MET A 28 3.00 -13.70 5.25
N LYS A 29 2.83 -13.97 6.54
CA LYS A 29 3.65 -14.95 7.26
C LYS A 29 3.54 -16.34 6.62
N ALA A 30 2.33 -16.78 6.28
CA ALA A 30 2.13 -18.04 5.57
C ALA A 30 2.87 -18.06 4.21
N ALA A 31 2.79 -16.99 3.44
CA ALA A 31 3.46 -16.90 2.13
C ALA A 31 4.99 -16.97 2.25
N PHE A 32 5.58 -16.21 3.19
CA PHE A 32 7.03 -16.22 3.46
C PHE A 32 7.52 -17.55 4.07
N ALA A 33 6.70 -18.21 4.89
CA ALA A 33 7.06 -19.51 5.45
C ALA A 33 7.04 -20.61 4.39
N ALA A 34 6.12 -20.52 3.41
CA ALA A 34 5.97 -21.53 2.37
C ALA A 34 6.98 -21.38 1.22
N ASN A 35 7.52 -20.18 0.98
CA ASN A 35 8.32 -19.89 -0.22
C ASN A 35 9.46 -18.92 0.07
N GLN A 36 10.56 -19.04 -0.70
CA GLN A 36 11.57 -18.00 -0.78
C GLN A 36 11.08 -16.85 -1.66
N VAL A 37 10.48 -15.84 -1.04
CA VAL A 37 9.95 -14.65 -1.72
C VAL A 37 11.09 -13.69 -2.06
N ALA A 38 11.43 -13.57 -3.34
CA ALA A 38 12.50 -12.67 -3.81
C ALA A 38 12.08 -11.19 -3.86
N ALA A 39 10.79 -10.92 -4.09
CA ALA A 39 10.27 -9.56 -4.20
C ALA A 39 8.81 -9.46 -3.74
N VAL A 40 8.43 -8.27 -3.29
CA VAL A 40 7.05 -7.92 -2.90
C VAL A 40 6.66 -6.64 -3.62
N LYS A 41 5.57 -6.69 -4.41
CA LYS A 41 4.87 -5.48 -4.87
C LYS A 41 3.75 -5.18 -3.89
N ILE A 42 3.65 -3.92 -3.47
CA ILE A 42 2.57 -3.40 -2.64
C ILE A 42 1.75 -2.43 -3.48
N GLY A 43 0.43 -2.59 -3.45
CA GLY A 43 -0.53 -1.64 -4.03
C GLY A 43 -1.41 -1.04 -2.94
N MET A 44 -2.72 -0.93 -3.19
CA MET A 44 -3.69 -0.38 -2.24
C MET A 44 -3.69 -1.14 -0.89
N LEU A 45 -3.49 -0.40 0.20
CA LEU A 45 -3.52 -0.92 1.58
C LEU A 45 -4.74 -0.47 2.39
N GLY A 46 -5.39 0.64 2.03
CA GLY A 46 -6.66 1.05 2.60
C GLY A 46 -6.57 1.86 3.90
N THR A 47 -5.81 1.38 4.89
CA THR A 47 -5.80 1.96 6.25
C THR A 47 -4.39 2.03 6.84
N ALA A 48 -4.17 2.93 7.81
CA ALA A 48 -2.90 2.99 8.56
C ALA A 48 -2.57 1.67 9.25
N ALA A 49 -3.57 1.00 9.85
CA ALA A 49 -3.37 -0.27 10.52
C ALA A 49 -2.87 -1.39 9.56
N ALA A 50 -3.38 -1.41 8.32
CA ALA A 50 -2.88 -2.34 7.30
C ALA A 50 -1.45 -2.00 6.87
N ILE A 51 -1.11 -0.70 6.77
CA ILE A 51 0.24 -0.24 6.44
C ILE A 51 1.24 -0.65 7.53
N GLU A 52 0.94 -0.40 8.79
CA GLU A 52 1.78 -0.78 9.93
C GLU A 52 1.97 -2.30 10.00
N ALA A 53 0.89 -3.05 9.80
CA ALA A 53 0.92 -4.51 9.76
C ALA A 53 1.86 -5.05 8.66
N VAL A 54 1.73 -4.52 7.43
CA VAL A 54 2.59 -4.91 6.30
C VAL A 54 4.03 -4.49 6.55
N GLY A 55 4.26 -3.26 7.01
CA GLY A 55 5.58 -2.74 7.36
C GLY A 55 6.30 -3.61 8.38
N SER A 56 5.61 -4.03 9.44
CA SER A 56 6.14 -4.91 10.48
C SER A 56 6.59 -6.28 9.95
N VAL A 57 5.82 -6.90 9.06
CA VAL A 57 6.20 -8.19 8.47
C VAL A 57 7.39 -8.04 7.54
N LEU A 58 7.40 -7.03 6.67
CA LEU A 58 8.51 -6.76 5.75
C LEU A 58 9.78 -6.37 6.49
N ALA A 59 9.63 -5.66 7.61
CA ALA A 59 10.76 -5.30 8.45
C ALA A 59 11.49 -6.53 8.99
N SER A 60 10.77 -7.62 9.26
CA SER A 60 11.33 -8.90 9.69
C SER A 60 11.86 -9.77 8.52
N ASN A 61 11.59 -9.40 7.27
CA ASN A 61 11.91 -10.17 6.07
C ASN A 61 12.70 -9.35 5.03
N ARG A 62 13.80 -8.72 5.48
CA ARG A 62 14.62 -7.78 4.68
C ARG A 62 15.28 -8.34 3.41
N GLN A 63 15.20 -9.65 3.18
CA GLN A 63 15.78 -10.30 1.99
C GLN A 63 14.97 -10.05 0.71
N ALA A 64 13.65 -9.82 0.84
CA ALA A 64 12.79 -9.54 -0.29
C ALA A 64 12.95 -8.09 -0.75
N SER A 65 13.09 -7.86 -2.06
CA SER A 65 13.05 -6.50 -2.62
C SER A 65 11.61 -5.98 -2.65
N VAL A 66 11.37 -4.86 -1.97
CA VAL A 66 10.02 -4.29 -1.85
C VAL A 66 9.83 -3.12 -2.81
N VAL A 67 8.76 -3.17 -3.59
CA VAL A 67 8.30 -2.09 -4.48
C VAL A 67 6.95 -1.59 -3.97
N LEU A 68 6.86 -0.30 -3.66
CA LEU A 68 5.63 0.36 -3.23
C LEU A 68 5.02 1.17 -4.38
N ASP A 69 3.82 0.79 -4.78
CA ASP A 69 2.92 1.55 -5.65
C ASP A 69 1.91 2.25 -4.73
N PRO A 70 2.12 3.53 -4.37
CA PRO A 70 1.41 4.20 -3.28
C PRO A 70 0.01 4.65 -3.73
N VAL A 71 -0.86 3.70 -4.05
CA VAL A 71 -2.22 3.93 -4.54
C VAL A 71 -3.03 4.72 -3.51
N LEU A 72 -3.14 6.04 -3.69
CA LEU A 72 -3.85 6.93 -2.75
C LEU A 72 -5.34 7.10 -3.10
N ALA A 73 -5.67 7.04 -4.39
CA ALA A 73 -7.03 7.22 -4.90
C ALA A 73 -7.31 6.27 -6.06
N SER A 74 -8.60 5.97 -6.30
CA SER A 74 -9.02 5.18 -7.45
C SER A 74 -8.90 6.01 -8.74
N THR A 75 -8.90 5.33 -9.89
CA THR A 75 -9.00 5.99 -11.20
C THR A 75 -10.26 6.86 -11.33
N SER A 76 -11.31 6.56 -10.56
CA SER A 76 -12.55 7.36 -10.49
C SER A 76 -12.49 8.51 -9.47
N GLY A 77 -11.31 8.79 -8.88
CA GLY A 77 -11.10 9.87 -7.93
C GLY A 77 -11.56 9.59 -6.50
N ARG A 78 -11.96 8.36 -6.16
CA ARG A 78 -12.36 8.01 -4.79
C ARG A 78 -11.11 7.88 -3.93
N LEU A 79 -11.05 8.59 -2.80
CA LEU A 79 -10.00 8.38 -1.81
C LEU A 79 -10.02 6.92 -1.34
N LEU A 80 -8.87 6.26 -1.41
CA LEU A 80 -8.66 4.87 -1.00
C LEU A 80 -7.88 4.77 0.30
N LEU A 81 -7.51 5.91 0.89
CA LEU A 81 -6.76 6.02 2.13
C LEU A 81 -7.50 6.93 3.12
N GLU A 82 -7.36 6.59 4.39
CA GLU A 82 -7.76 7.42 5.53
C GLU A 82 -6.74 8.55 5.76
N ASP A 83 -7.15 9.62 6.43
CA ASP A 83 -6.36 10.86 6.58
C ASP A 83 -4.98 10.66 7.24
N ASP A 84 -4.78 9.60 8.02
CA ASP A 84 -3.52 9.29 8.71
C ASP A 84 -2.59 8.34 7.93
N ALA A 85 -3.08 7.77 6.83
CA ALA A 85 -2.42 6.67 6.15
C ALA A 85 -1.16 7.11 5.38
N ILE A 86 -1.10 8.36 4.89
CA ILE A 86 0.12 8.92 4.30
C ILE A 86 1.24 8.98 5.33
N GLY A 87 0.92 9.35 6.57
CA GLY A 87 1.87 9.37 7.68
C GLY A 87 2.44 7.97 7.96
N ALA A 88 1.56 6.97 8.01
CA ALA A 88 1.96 5.57 8.17
C ALA A 88 2.80 5.06 7.00
N LEU A 89 2.46 5.41 5.75
CA LEU A 89 3.28 5.06 4.59
C LEU A 89 4.72 5.58 4.74
N ARG A 90 4.87 6.87 5.09
CA ARG A 90 6.19 7.50 5.24
C ARG A 90 7.01 6.92 6.39
N ARG A 91 6.38 6.66 7.55
CA ARG A 91 7.08 6.20 8.75
C ARG A 91 7.35 4.70 8.75
N ASP A 92 6.39 3.90 8.31
CA ASP A 92 6.36 2.47 8.61
C ASP A 92 6.65 1.60 7.38
N LEU A 93 6.36 2.09 6.17
CA LEU A 93 6.48 1.30 4.94
C LEU A 93 7.57 1.76 3.98
N MET A 94 7.65 3.05 3.67
CA MET A 94 8.68 3.60 2.78
C MET A 94 10.12 3.26 3.23
N PRO A 95 10.48 3.24 4.53
CA PRO A 95 11.84 2.90 4.96
C PRO A 95 12.28 1.47 4.66
N VAL A 96 11.33 0.56 4.40
CA VAL A 96 11.62 -0.83 4.00
C VAL A 96 11.48 -1.06 2.49
N CYS A 97 11.09 -0.03 1.73
CA CYS A 97 10.94 -0.10 0.28
C CYS A 97 12.27 0.17 -0.43
N ARG A 98 12.53 -0.59 -1.50
CA ARG A 98 13.66 -0.34 -2.39
C ARG A 98 13.31 0.60 -3.54
N LEU A 99 12.04 0.62 -3.95
CA LEU A 99 11.51 1.50 -4.98
C LEU A 99 10.11 1.95 -4.59
N VAL A 100 9.79 3.22 -4.82
CA VAL A 100 8.44 3.78 -4.70
C VAL A 100 8.06 4.36 -6.07
N THR A 101 6.86 4.07 -6.55
CA THR A 101 6.40 4.42 -7.90
C THR A 101 5.15 5.32 -7.89
N PRO A 102 5.22 6.54 -7.33
CA PRO A 102 4.07 7.44 -7.31
C PRO A 102 3.82 8.05 -8.70
N ASN A 103 2.56 8.32 -9.02
CA ASN A 103 2.21 9.30 -10.06
C ASN A 103 2.37 10.75 -9.55
N LEU A 104 2.11 11.76 -10.40
CA LEU A 104 2.30 13.17 -10.05
C LEU A 104 1.48 13.63 -8.84
N LEU A 105 0.23 13.19 -8.72
CA LEU A 105 -0.64 13.51 -7.58
C LEU A 105 -0.16 12.82 -6.31
N GLU A 106 0.16 11.53 -6.42
CA GLU A 106 0.67 10.76 -5.28
C GLU A 106 2.00 11.31 -4.77
N LEU A 107 2.86 11.79 -5.67
CA LEU A 107 4.14 12.42 -5.31
C LEU A 107 3.93 13.73 -4.55
N ALA A 108 2.98 14.57 -4.99
CA ALA A 108 2.60 15.79 -4.28
C ALA A 108 2.14 15.49 -2.85
N GLU A 109 1.24 14.54 -2.69
CA GLU A 109 0.74 14.09 -1.39
C GLU A 109 1.86 13.49 -0.50
N LEU A 110 2.76 12.68 -1.09
CA LEU A 110 3.90 12.09 -0.38
C LEU A 110 5.01 13.09 -0.03
N THR A 111 5.06 14.26 -0.65
CA THR A 111 6.06 15.30 -0.37
C THR A 111 5.48 16.51 0.36
N GLY A 112 4.15 16.66 0.40
CA GLY A 112 3.50 17.88 0.87
C GLY A 112 3.73 19.09 -0.03
N SER A 113 3.96 18.85 -1.33
CA SER A 113 4.20 19.88 -2.35
C SER A 113 3.01 20.00 -3.30
N ALA A 114 2.97 21.05 -4.11
CA ALA A 114 1.98 21.16 -5.18
C ALA A 114 2.23 20.09 -6.28
N PRO A 115 1.18 19.55 -6.93
CA PRO A 115 1.32 18.67 -8.09
C PRO A 115 2.16 19.34 -9.18
N ALA A 116 3.13 18.59 -9.72
CA ALA A 116 3.85 19.04 -10.90
C ALA A 116 2.89 19.07 -12.11
N PRO A 117 3.08 20.00 -13.05
CA PRO A 117 2.31 20.02 -14.28
C PRO A 117 2.59 18.76 -15.10
N ASP A 118 1.55 18.26 -15.78
CA ASP A 118 1.71 17.27 -16.84
C ASP A 118 2.21 18.01 -18.09
N GLU A 119 3.27 17.52 -18.75
CA GLU A 119 3.90 18.17 -19.91
C GLU A 119 2.98 18.23 -21.14
#